data_AF-A0A139DNZ9-F1
#
_entry.id   AF-A0A139DNZ9-F1
#
_cell.length_a   1.000
_cell.length_b   1.000
_cell.length_c   1.000
_cell.angle_alpha   90.00
_cell.angle_beta   90.00
_cell.angle_gamma   90.00
#
_symmetry.space_group_name_H-M   'P 1'
#
loop_
_entity.id
_entity.type
_entity.pdbx_description
1 polymer ?
#
loop_
_entity_poly.entity_id
_entity_poly.type
_entity_poly.pdbx_seq_one_letter_code
_entity_poly.pdbx_strand_id
1 'polypeptide(L)'
;MAVTTVAAIINNAKLVLQEVTAAGTRWTNEELIGWLNEFYQAAVQLKPDAYSVNEEKALDAGTKQKIPASGLRLIDVVRNTGTGSNQMAVMVTTRKALDSTRRTWHSDPASQNIEQYVFDDLDPATFYVYPPAASGAALEIIYSAVLEPHDKASGLDTVGAETFKLNDAYAPVALDYILYRAYAKDAEHAANLNRSQMHYNAFMQQLSGKAQTDQRTSPNAPDLSSNPQRARA
;
A
#
# COMPACT_ATOMS: atom_id res chain seq x y z
N MET A 1 -13.70 -6.05 -2.95
CA MET A 1 -13.82 -5.14 -1.79
C MET A 1 -13.93 -5.99 -0.54
N ALA A 2 -13.38 -5.51 0.58
CA ALA A 2 -13.46 -6.22 1.85
C ALA A 2 -14.92 -6.34 2.31
N VAL A 3 -15.27 -7.50 2.84
CA VAL A 3 -16.59 -7.76 3.47
C VAL A 3 -16.48 -7.68 4.99
N THR A 4 -15.28 -7.89 5.53
CA THR A 4 -15.01 -7.82 6.97
C THR A 4 -15.27 -6.40 7.47
N THR A 5 -16.06 -6.27 8.54
CA THR A 5 -16.33 -4.98 9.18
C THR A 5 -15.33 -4.68 10.29
N VAL A 6 -15.22 -3.40 10.67
CA VAL A 6 -14.44 -3.01 11.85
C VAL A 6 -14.94 -3.73 13.10
N ALA A 7 -16.26 -3.82 13.28
CA ALA A 7 -16.84 -4.55 14.41
C ALA A 7 -16.38 -6.00 14.49
N ALA A 8 -16.28 -6.71 13.36
CA ALA A 8 -15.82 -8.09 13.35
C ALA A 8 -14.38 -8.23 13.89
N ILE A 9 -13.47 -7.36 13.45
CA ILE A 9 -12.06 -7.38 13.88
C ILE A 9 -11.95 -7.03 15.37
N ILE A 10 -12.61 -5.96 15.81
CA ILE A 10 -12.55 -5.48 17.19
C ILE A 10 -13.19 -6.50 18.15
N ASN A 11 -14.32 -7.11 17.78
CA ASN A 11 -14.95 -8.14 18.60
C ASN A 11 -14.10 -9.41 18.71
N ASN A 12 -13.40 -9.80 17.65
CA ASN A 12 -12.45 -10.92 17.69
C ASN A 12 -11.27 -10.60 18.63
N ALA A 13 -10.73 -9.38 18.59
CA ALA A 13 -9.68 -8.96 19.52
C ALA A 13 -10.15 -9.01 20.98
N LYS A 14 -11.35 -8.49 21.25
CA LYS A 14 -11.98 -8.54 22.58
C LYS A 14 -12.17 -9.96 23.10
N LEU A 15 -12.58 -10.88 22.23
CA LEU A 15 -12.76 -12.29 22.58
C LEU A 15 -11.44 -12.90 23.07
N VAL A 16 -10.33 -12.66 22.37
CA VAL A 16 -9.00 -13.14 22.77
C VAL A 16 -8.50 -12.46 24.04
N LEU A 17 -8.77 -11.17 24.19
CA LEU A 17 -8.41 -10.37 25.37
C LEU A 17 -9.33 -10.63 26.58
N GLN A 18 -10.35 -11.49 26.42
CA GLN A 18 -11.35 -11.82 27.45
C GLN A 18 -12.07 -10.58 27.98
N GLU A 19 -12.30 -9.59 27.12
CA GLU A 19 -13.00 -8.38 27.48
C GLU A 19 -14.51 -8.64 27.51
N VAL A 20 -15.09 -8.60 28.71
CA VAL A 20 -16.48 -9.01 28.96
C VAL A 20 -17.49 -7.88 28.78
N THR A 21 -17.02 -6.63 28.73
CA THR A 21 -17.90 -5.46 28.63
C THR A 21 -18.03 -4.95 27.18
N ALA A 22 -19.23 -4.49 26.81
CA ALA A 22 -19.49 -3.99 25.46
C ALA A 22 -18.63 -2.76 25.08
N ALA A 23 -18.36 -1.87 26.05
CA ALA A 23 -17.48 -0.71 25.85
C ALA A 23 -15.98 -1.06 25.95
N GLY A 24 -15.66 -2.16 26.64
CA GLY A 24 -14.32 -2.49 27.07
C GLY A 24 -13.95 -1.78 28.39
N THR A 25 -13.40 -2.52 29.35
CA THR A 25 -12.96 -1.99 30.66
C THR A 25 -11.45 -1.84 30.69
N ARG A 26 -10.71 -2.89 30.31
CA ARG A 26 -9.25 -2.85 30.23
C ARG A 26 -8.78 -2.33 28.87
N TRP A 27 -9.50 -2.74 27.83
CA TRP A 27 -9.22 -2.41 26.43
C TRP A 27 -10.44 -1.76 25.81
N THR A 28 -10.45 -0.42 25.77
CA THR A 28 -11.60 0.32 25.26
C THR A 28 -11.75 0.16 23.75
N ASN A 29 -12.98 0.30 23.24
CA ASN A 29 -13.23 0.31 21.79
C ASN A 29 -12.38 1.35 21.06
N GLU A 30 -12.25 2.55 21.63
CA GLU A 30 -11.45 3.63 21.06
C GLU A 30 -9.97 3.23 20.91
N GLU A 31 -9.40 2.57 21.91
CA GLU A 31 -8.01 2.10 21.85
C GLU A 31 -7.81 1.01 20.79
N LEU A 32 -8.72 0.03 20.73
CA LEU A 32 -8.63 -1.05 19.75
C LEU A 32 -8.78 -0.53 18.30
N ILE A 33 -9.69 0.43 18.07
CA ILE A 33 -9.84 1.11 16.77
C ILE A 33 -8.58 1.95 16.48
N GLY A 34 -8.00 2.59 17.49
CA GLY A 34 -6.72 3.28 17.38
C GLY A 34 -5.59 2.38 16.88
N TRP A 35 -5.45 1.17 17.44
CA TRP A 35 -4.43 0.21 16.98
C TRP A 35 -4.73 -0.38 15.62
N LEU A 36 -6.01 -0.53 15.24
CA LEU A 36 -6.39 -0.88 13.87
C LEU A 36 -5.94 0.21 12.87
N ASN A 37 -6.12 1.48 13.23
CA ASN A 37 -5.65 2.60 12.39
C ASN A 37 -4.12 2.62 12.25
N GLU A 38 -3.39 2.33 13.34
CA GLU A 38 -1.93 2.20 13.29
C GLU A 38 -1.49 0.98 12.48
N PHE A 39 -2.23 -0.14 12.55
CA PHE A 39 -1.99 -1.32 11.71
C PHE A 39 -2.00 -0.96 10.23
N TYR A 40 -2.97 -0.17 9.76
CA TYR A 40 -3.02 0.25 8.35
C TYR A 40 -1.73 0.96 7.91
N GLN A 41 -1.22 1.86 8.75
CA GLN A 41 0.02 2.58 8.48
C GLN A 41 1.22 1.62 8.45
N ALA A 42 1.33 0.74 9.45
CA ALA A 42 2.40 -0.26 9.54
C ALA A 42 2.39 -1.24 8.36
N ALA A 43 1.19 -1.69 7.95
CA ALA A 43 1.01 -2.61 6.83
C ALA A 43 1.44 -1.97 5.50
N VAL A 44 1.00 -0.74 5.21
CA VAL A 44 1.38 -0.03 3.98
C VAL A 44 2.87 0.33 3.97
N GLN A 45 3.46 0.66 5.13
CA GLN A 45 4.89 0.93 5.21
C GLN A 45 5.74 -0.29 4.85
N LEU A 46 5.36 -1.48 5.35
CA LEU A 46 6.08 -2.73 5.08
C LEU A 46 5.73 -3.31 3.70
N LYS A 47 4.51 -3.09 3.24
CA LYS A 47 4.00 -3.59 1.97
C LYS A 47 3.24 -2.46 1.24
N PRO A 48 3.94 -1.61 0.47
CA PRO A 48 3.34 -0.45 -0.20
C PRO A 48 2.18 -0.81 -1.14
N ASP A 49 2.22 -1.99 -1.76
CA ASP A 49 1.16 -2.50 -2.63
C ASP A 49 -0.04 -3.10 -1.86
N ALA A 50 -0.02 -3.11 -0.52
CA ALA A 50 -1.18 -3.53 0.29
C ALA A 50 -2.38 -2.60 0.07
N TYR A 51 -2.12 -1.32 -0.19
CA TYR A 51 -3.12 -0.36 -0.61
C TYR A 51 -2.56 0.54 -1.70
N SER A 52 -2.84 0.17 -2.95
CA SER A 52 -2.53 0.96 -4.13
C SER A 52 -3.79 1.59 -4.71
N VAL A 53 -3.64 2.81 -5.19
CA VAL A 53 -4.66 3.55 -5.94
C VAL A 53 -4.16 3.66 -7.37
N ASN A 54 -5.04 3.33 -8.32
CA ASN A 54 -4.84 3.59 -9.74
C ASN A 54 -5.76 4.75 -10.13
N GLU A 55 -5.17 5.89 -10.48
CA GLU A 55 -5.93 7.07 -10.88
C GLU A 55 -5.23 7.88 -11.98
N GLU A 56 -6.01 8.72 -12.64
CA GLU A 56 -5.47 9.73 -13.54
C GLU A 56 -4.88 10.91 -12.76
N LYS A 57 -3.63 11.26 -13.06
CA LYS A 57 -2.93 12.43 -12.56
C LYS A 57 -2.67 13.41 -13.69
N ALA A 58 -3.28 14.60 -13.61
CA ALA A 58 -2.88 15.75 -14.41
C ALA A 58 -1.44 16.16 -14.05
N LEU A 59 -0.58 16.40 -15.04
CA LEU A 59 0.82 16.75 -14.81
C LEU A 59 1.03 18.25 -14.67
N ASP A 60 2.01 18.61 -13.85
CA ASP A 60 2.54 19.97 -13.76
C ASP A 60 3.46 20.24 -14.96
N ALA A 61 3.56 21.48 -15.43
CA ALA A 61 4.42 21.80 -16.56
C ALA A 61 5.91 21.52 -16.24
N GLY A 62 6.61 20.87 -17.16
CA GLY A 62 8.02 20.52 -17.01
C GLY A 62 8.26 19.04 -16.66
N THR A 63 9.48 18.70 -16.23
CA THR A 63 9.86 17.29 -16.00
C THR A 63 9.51 16.77 -14.62
N LYS A 64 9.51 17.63 -13.59
CA LYS A 64 9.35 17.18 -12.19
C LYS A 64 7.87 17.09 -11.84
N GLN A 65 7.45 15.91 -11.40
CA GLN A 65 6.07 15.60 -11.04
C GLN A 65 6.00 15.12 -9.59
N LYS A 66 4.84 15.30 -8.96
CA LYS A 66 4.56 14.80 -7.61
C LYS A 66 3.31 13.92 -7.65
N ILE A 67 3.33 12.82 -6.92
CA ILE A 67 2.12 12.01 -6.69
C ILE A 67 1.10 12.82 -5.85
N PRO A 68 -0.18 12.40 -5.81
CA PRO A 68 -1.20 13.03 -4.98
C PRO A 68 -0.78 13.15 -3.50
N ALA A 69 -1.33 14.14 -2.79
CA ALA A 69 -0.94 14.42 -1.41
C ALA A 69 -1.23 13.28 -0.41
N SER A 70 -2.21 12.43 -0.72
CA SER A 70 -2.53 11.19 0.01
C SER A 70 -1.56 10.03 -0.26
N GLY A 71 -0.72 10.17 -1.29
CA GLY A 71 0.22 9.16 -1.73
C GLY A 71 1.51 9.14 -0.91
N LEU A 72 2.03 7.93 -0.67
CA LEU A 72 3.29 7.69 0.01
C LEU A 72 4.43 7.41 -0.97
N ARG A 73 4.16 6.59 -2.00
CA ARG A 73 5.18 6.14 -2.95
C ARG A 73 4.57 5.83 -4.31
N LEU A 74 5.22 6.28 -5.38
CA LEU A 74 4.90 5.83 -6.73
C LEU A 74 5.23 4.33 -6.90
N ILE A 75 4.28 3.57 -7.44
CA ILE A 75 4.45 2.15 -7.77
C ILE A 75 4.71 1.99 -9.27
N ASP A 76 3.89 2.60 -10.12
CA ASP A 76 4.05 2.52 -11.57
C ASP A 76 3.38 3.70 -12.29
N VAL A 77 3.76 3.92 -13.55
CA VAL A 77 3.13 4.84 -14.49
C VAL A 77 2.76 4.05 -15.74
N VAL A 78 1.46 3.92 -16.00
CA VAL A 78 0.96 2.94 -16.97
C VAL A 78 0.97 3.52 -18.38
N ARG A 79 0.27 4.64 -18.58
CA ARG A 79 0.04 5.23 -19.90
C ARG A 79 -0.33 6.70 -19.81
N ASN A 80 -0.27 7.38 -20.96
CA ASN A 80 -0.87 8.68 -21.12
C ASN A 80 -2.41 8.59 -21.16
N THR A 81 -3.06 9.57 -20.56
CA THR A 81 -4.53 9.68 -20.56
C THR A 81 -5.02 11.07 -20.98
N GLY A 82 -4.11 12.05 -21.09
CA GLY A 82 -4.45 13.39 -21.53
C GLY A 82 -5.18 13.40 -22.88
N THR A 83 -6.15 14.29 -23.04
CA THR A 83 -7.09 14.28 -24.18
C THR A 83 -6.42 14.48 -25.54
N GLY A 84 -5.30 15.21 -25.58
CA GLY A 84 -4.49 15.38 -26.80
C GLY A 84 -3.29 14.42 -26.92
N SER A 85 -3.22 13.42 -26.04
CA SER A 85 -2.21 12.35 -26.15
C SER A 85 -2.68 11.22 -27.05
N ASN A 86 -1.72 10.43 -27.53
CA ASN A 86 -1.95 9.19 -28.27
C ASN A 86 -2.19 8.00 -27.34
N GLN A 87 -2.38 8.25 -26.04
CA GLN A 87 -2.57 7.23 -24.99
C GLN A 87 -1.47 6.15 -24.93
N MET A 88 -0.25 6.51 -25.33
CA MET A 88 0.88 5.59 -25.35
C MET A 88 1.26 5.14 -23.94
N ALA A 89 1.71 3.90 -23.81
CA ALA A 89 2.32 3.38 -22.59
C ALA A 89 3.59 4.18 -22.25
N VAL A 90 3.83 4.38 -20.96
CA VAL A 90 5.03 5.09 -20.46
C VAL A 90 6.04 4.07 -19.96
N MET A 91 7.30 4.21 -20.37
CA MET A 91 8.36 3.28 -19.97
C MET A 91 9.16 3.79 -18.77
N VAL A 92 9.46 2.92 -17.82
CA VAL A 92 10.42 3.24 -16.77
C VAL A 92 11.82 3.36 -17.36
N THR A 93 12.57 4.39 -16.96
CA THR A 93 13.97 4.59 -17.30
C THR A 93 14.76 5.06 -16.07
N THR A 94 16.08 5.10 -16.19
CA THR A 94 16.95 5.60 -15.13
C THR A 94 17.40 7.03 -15.44
N ARG A 95 17.58 7.85 -14.39
CA ARG A 95 18.11 9.22 -14.57
C ARG A 95 19.43 9.21 -15.34
N LYS A 96 20.32 8.27 -15.01
CA LYS A 96 21.62 8.10 -15.67
C LYS A 96 21.49 7.83 -17.18
N ALA A 97 20.48 7.09 -17.62
CA ALA A 97 20.26 6.83 -19.04
C ALA A 97 19.90 8.13 -19.80
N LEU A 98 18.97 8.93 -19.26
CA LEU A 98 18.63 10.24 -19.83
C LEU A 98 19.81 11.22 -19.74
N ASP A 99 20.45 11.33 -18.58
CA ASP A 99 21.59 12.23 -18.36
C ASP A 99 22.79 11.91 -19.29
N SER A 100 22.99 10.64 -19.66
CA SER A 100 24.10 10.24 -20.54
C SER A 100 23.77 10.39 -22.02
N THR A 101 22.53 10.13 -22.43
CA THR A 101 22.11 10.14 -23.85
C THR A 101 21.52 11.48 -24.30
N ARG A 102 20.87 12.22 -23.41
CA ARG A 102 20.22 13.52 -23.65
C ARG A 102 20.37 14.44 -22.44
N ARG A 103 21.56 15.02 -22.23
CA ARG A 103 21.88 15.90 -21.08
C ARG A 103 20.91 17.09 -20.89
N THR A 104 20.27 17.55 -21.96
CA THR A 104 19.36 18.71 -21.96
C THR A 104 17.89 18.33 -21.82
N TRP A 105 17.57 17.07 -21.52
CA TRP A 105 16.19 16.55 -21.52
C TRP A 105 15.20 17.34 -20.64
N HIS A 106 15.69 18.03 -19.60
CA HIS A 106 14.88 18.94 -18.78
C HIS A 106 14.39 20.21 -19.49
N SER A 107 15.07 20.62 -20.55
CA SER A 107 14.80 21.83 -21.35
C SER A 107 14.30 21.53 -22.76
N ASP A 108 14.10 20.25 -23.09
CA ASP A 108 13.57 19.85 -24.38
C ASP A 108 12.11 20.37 -24.56
N PRO A 109 11.60 20.46 -25.81
CA PRO A 109 10.24 20.93 -26.04
C PRO A 109 9.20 20.10 -25.27
N ALA A 110 8.23 20.79 -24.64
CA ALA A 110 7.21 20.14 -23.85
C ALA A 110 6.20 19.36 -24.73
N SER A 111 5.68 18.24 -24.21
CA SER A 111 4.77 17.32 -24.91
C SER A 111 3.63 16.85 -24.02
N GLN A 112 2.47 16.55 -24.63
CA GLN A 112 1.38 15.80 -23.97
C GLN A 112 1.54 14.28 -24.08
N ASN A 113 2.48 13.82 -24.91
CA ASN A 113 2.85 12.42 -25.06
C ASN A 113 4.14 12.19 -24.28
N ILE A 114 3.99 11.71 -23.05
CA ILE A 114 5.10 11.29 -22.20
C ILE A 114 5.55 9.89 -22.65
N GLU A 115 6.84 9.73 -22.87
CA GLU A 115 7.41 8.47 -23.34
C GLU A 115 8.02 7.67 -22.19
N GLN A 116 8.68 8.36 -21.26
CA GLN A 116 9.45 7.73 -20.20
C GLN A 116 9.24 8.43 -18.85
N TYR A 117 9.40 7.68 -17.77
CA TYR A 117 9.45 8.23 -16.42
C TYR A 117 10.67 7.71 -15.65
N VAL A 118 11.15 8.52 -14.73
CA VAL A 118 12.24 8.20 -13.80
C VAL A 118 11.70 8.27 -12.39
N PHE A 119 11.95 7.21 -11.63
CA PHE A 119 11.63 7.13 -10.22
C PHE A 119 12.92 6.93 -9.40
N ASP A 120 12.98 7.56 -8.22
CA ASP A 120 14.09 7.44 -7.28
C ASP A 120 13.54 7.04 -5.91
N ASP A 121 14.10 5.98 -5.33
CA ASP A 121 13.70 5.47 -4.01
C ASP A 121 13.94 6.46 -2.87
N LEU A 122 14.87 7.40 -3.03
CA LEU A 122 15.18 8.42 -2.02
C LEU A 122 14.16 9.57 -1.99
N ASP A 123 13.37 9.75 -3.04
CA ASP A 123 12.31 10.77 -3.15
C ASP A 123 11.01 10.11 -3.68
N PRO A 124 10.38 9.21 -2.90
CA PRO A 124 9.36 8.30 -3.40
C PRO A 124 8.03 8.98 -3.77
N ALA A 125 7.82 10.22 -3.33
CA ALA A 125 6.64 11.02 -3.66
C ALA A 125 6.81 11.83 -4.97
N THR A 126 8.01 11.82 -5.54
CA THR A 126 8.37 12.58 -6.73
C THR A 126 8.80 11.64 -7.83
N PHE A 127 8.49 11.99 -9.06
CA PHE A 127 9.03 11.31 -10.24
C PHE A 127 9.31 12.34 -11.32
N TYR A 128 10.10 11.94 -12.31
CA TYR A 128 10.36 12.77 -13.47
C TYR A 128 9.79 12.14 -14.74
N VAL A 129 9.37 12.97 -15.68
CA VAL A 129 8.81 12.55 -16.97
C VAL A 129 9.64 13.09 -18.12
N TYR A 130 9.72 12.32 -19.19
CA TYR A 130 10.33 12.72 -20.46
C TYR A 130 9.40 12.36 -21.63
N PRO A 131 9.21 13.26 -22.61
CA PRO A 131 9.63 14.67 -22.62
C PRO A 131 9.02 15.50 -21.48
N PRO A 132 9.45 16.75 -21.26
CA PRO A 132 8.82 17.63 -20.27
C PRO A 132 7.30 17.74 -20.53
N ALA A 133 6.49 17.70 -19.48
CA ALA A 133 5.04 17.75 -19.62
C ALA A 133 4.57 19.13 -20.09
N ALA A 134 3.74 19.13 -21.13
CA ALA A 134 3.01 20.30 -21.58
C ALA A 134 1.68 20.47 -20.80
N SER A 135 1.08 21.65 -20.89
CA SER A 135 -0.27 21.89 -20.36
C SER A 135 -1.27 20.87 -20.94
N GLY A 136 -2.05 20.23 -20.08
CA GLY A 136 -3.03 19.20 -20.47
C GLY A 136 -2.48 17.78 -20.59
N ALA A 137 -1.18 17.56 -20.30
CA ALA A 137 -0.65 16.22 -20.14
C ALA A 137 -1.23 15.56 -18.87
N ALA A 138 -1.62 14.29 -18.97
CA ALA A 138 -2.11 13.50 -17.85
C ALA A 138 -1.68 12.04 -18.01
N LEU A 139 -1.44 11.37 -16.89
CA LEU A 139 -0.97 9.99 -16.82
C LEU A 139 -1.87 9.15 -15.92
N GLU A 140 -2.06 7.88 -16.27
CA GLU A 140 -2.55 6.87 -15.35
C GLU A 140 -1.39 6.40 -14.48
N ILE A 141 -1.48 6.66 -13.17
CA ILE A 141 -0.44 6.31 -12.20
C ILE A 141 -0.98 5.35 -11.16
N ILE A 142 -0.11 4.45 -10.70
CA ILE A 142 -0.36 3.57 -9.57
C ILE A 142 0.56 4.02 -8.44
N TYR A 143 0.00 4.34 -7.28
CA TYR A 143 0.76 4.76 -6.11
C TYR A 143 0.19 4.13 -4.84
N SER A 144 1.05 3.95 -3.83
CA SER A 144 0.60 3.56 -2.49
C SER A 144 0.06 4.77 -1.76
N ALA A 145 -1.02 4.60 -0.99
CA ALA A 145 -1.67 5.70 -0.27
C ALA A 145 -1.87 5.38 1.21
N VAL A 146 -2.04 6.43 2.01
CA VAL A 146 -2.51 6.30 3.41
C VAL A 146 -4.02 6.15 3.41
N LEU A 147 -4.54 5.24 4.23
CA LEU A 147 -5.93 4.80 4.15
C LEU A 147 -7.00 5.69 4.78
N GLU A 148 -6.80 6.94 5.18
CA GLU A 148 -7.71 7.61 6.15
C GLU A 148 -7.91 6.78 7.45
N PRO A 149 -7.88 7.36 8.64
CA PRO A 149 -8.22 6.61 9.85
C PRO A 149 -9.73 6.41 9.97
N HIS A 150 -10.17 5.36 10.67
CA HIS A 150 -11.52 5.32 11.23
C HIS A 150 -11.61 6.31 12.40
N ASP A 151 -12.76 6.96 12.58
CA ASP A 151 -12.95 7.89 13.70
C ASP A 151 -13.12 7.14 15.04
N LYS A 152 -12.00 6.87 15.69
CA LYS A 152 -11.97 6.17 16.99
C LYS A 152 -12.83 6.85 18.07
N ALA A 153 -13.00 8.17 18.02
CA ALA A 153 -13.74 8.92 19.03
C ALA A 153 -15.26 8.69 18.93
N SER A 154 -15.76 8.36 17.74
CA SER A 154 -17.17 8.02 17.51
C SER A 154 -17.57 6.63 18.03
N GLY A 155 -16.61 5.82 18.46
CA GLY A 155 -16.84 4.51 19.08
C GLY A 155 -17.33 3.43 18.11
N LEU A 156 -17.51 2.22 18.66
CA LEU A 156 -17.80 1.01 17.86
C LEU A 156 -19.22 0.99 17.28
N ASP A 157 -20.20 1.65 17.92
CA ASP A 157 -21.58 1.67 17.42
C ASP A 157 -21.70 2.45 16.09
N THR A 158 -20.86 3.47 15.92
CA THR A 158 -20.81 4.30 14.71
C THR A 158 -19.89 3.67 13.66
N VAL A 159 -18.65 3.38 14.04
CA VAL A 159 -17.60 2.90 13.12
C VAL A 159 -17.74 1.41 12.81
N GLY A 160 -18.41 0.63 13.65
CA GLY A 160 -18.43 -0.83 13.56
C GLY A 160 -19.02 -1.38 12.26
N ALA A 161 -19.90 -0.63 11.59
CA ALA A 161 -20.47 -0.98 10.30
C ALA A 161 -19.55 -0.63 9.11
N GLU A 162 -18.52 0.17 9.32
CA GLU A 162 -17.54 0.49 8.27
C GLU A 162 -16.77 -0.78 7.88
N THR A 163 -16.42 -0.87 6.59
CA THR A 163 -15.62 -1.98 6.09
C THR A 163 -14.16 -1.79 6.46
N PHE A 164 -13.49 -2.90 6.74
CA PHE A 164 -12.03 -2.96 6.82
C PHE A 164 -11.42 -2.43 5.52
N LYS A 165 -10.35 -1.65 5.64
CA LYS A 165 -9.87 -0.82 4.52
C LYS A 165 -8.88 -1.55 3.60
N LEU A 166 -8.33 -2.68 4.04
CA LEU A 166 -7.49 -3.57 3.22
C LEU A 166 -8.28 -4.79 2.76
N ASN A 167 -7.71 -5.60 1.86
CA ASN A 167 -8.28 -6.90 1.49
C ASN A 167 -8.54 -7.77 2.73
N ASP A 168 -9.64 -8.53 2.77
CA ASP A 168 -10.01 -9.42 3.89
C ASP A 168 -8.90 -10.39 4.29
N ALA A 169 -7.99 -10.75 3.38
CA ALA A 169 -6.80 -11.55 3.68
C ALA A 169 -5.89 -10.92 4.76
N TYR A 170 -5.96 -9.60 4.97
CA TYR A 170 -5.21 -8.89 6.00
C TYR A 170 -5.95 -8.79 7.34
N ALA A 171 -7.22 -9.22 7.44
CA ALA A 171 -7.96 -9.13 8.70
C ALA A 171 -7.33 -9.94 9.84
N PRO A 172 -6.80 -11.18 9.63
CA PRO A 172 -6.06 -11.90 10.66
C PRO A 172 -4.76 -11.17 11.06
N VAL A 173 -4.07 -10.57 10.08
CA VAL A 173 -2.85 -9.79 10.29
C VAL A 173 -3.12 -8.56 11.16
N ALA A 174 -4.25 -7.90 10.93
CA ALA A 174 -4.72 -6.77 11.74
C ALA A 174 -5.03 -7.19 13.18
N LEU A 175 -5.70 -8.33 13.36
CA LEU A 175 -5.98 -8.89 14.68
C LEU A 175 -4.69 -9.16 15.47
N ASP A 176 -3.69 -9.81 14.84
CA ASP A 176 -2.40 -10.05 15.48
C ASP A 176 -1.69 -8.75 15.87
N TYR A 177 -1.76 -7.70 15.04
CA TYR A 177 -1.20 -6.40 15.38
C TYR A 177 -1.89 -5.76 16.60
N ILE A 178 -3.23 -5.80 16.66
CA ILE A 178 -4.01 -5.28 17.79
C ILE A 178 -3.64 -6.03 19.08
N LEU A 179 -3.54 -7.36 19.02
CA LEU A 179 -3.15 -8.19 20.18
C LEU A 179 -1.71 -7.94 20.62
N TYR A 180 -0.79 -7.75 19.67
CA TYR A 180 0.58 -7.32 19.97
C TYR A 180 0.59 -6.04 20.81
N ARG A 181 -0.14 -5.00 20.38
CA ARG A 181 -0.21 -3.71 21.07
C ARG A 181 -0.88 -3.82 22.44
N ALA A 182 -1.96 -4.59 22.55
CA ALA A 182 -2.62 -4.87 23.83
C ALA A 182 -1.66 -5.50 24.83
N TYR A 183 -1.04 -6.64 24.49
CA TYR A 183 -0.13 -7.33 25.40
C TYR A 183 1.17 -6.55 25.66
N ALA A 184 1.62 -5.71 24.72
CA ALA A 184 2.77 -4.83 24.93
C ALA A 184 2.50 -3.75 26.00
N LYS A 185 1.28 -3.19 26.03
CA LYS A 185 0.88 -2.19 27.04
C LYS A 185 0.89 -2.78 28.45
N ASP A 186 0.71 -4.09 28.59
CA ASP A 186 0.69 -4.82 29.87
C ASP A 186 1.90 -5.75 30.05
N ALA A 187 3.05 -5.38 29.46
CA ALA A 187 4.26 -6.19 29.41
C ALA A 187 4.98 -6.32 30.78
N GLU A 188 4.51 -5.64 31.83
CA GLU A 188 5.02 -5.80 33.20
C GLU A 188 4.85 -7.25 33.70
N HIS A 189 3.85 -7.98 33.18
CA HIS A 189 3.74 -9.42 33.35
C HIS A 189 4.52 -10.17 32.26
N ALA A 190 5.52 -10.96 32.67
CA ALA A 190 6.40 -11.70 31.74
C ALA A 190 5.66 -12.58 30.73
N ALA A 191 4.51 -13.15 31.11
CA ALA A 191 3.66 -13.92 30.20
C ALA A 191 3.05 -13.05 29.07
N ASN A 192 2.66 -11.81 29.36
CA ASN A 192 2.13 -10.87 28.38
C ASN A 192 3.23 -10.38 27.44
N LEU A 193 4.44 -10.13 27.96
CA LEU A 193 5.58 -9.80 27.10
C LEU A 193 5.85 -10.90 26.06
N ASN A 194 5.81 -12.17 26.48
CA ASN A 194 5.98 -13.30 25.57
C ASN A 194 4.86 -13.38 24.51
N ARG A 195 3.59 -13.24 24.93
CA ARG A 195 2.43 -13.21 24.00
C ARG A 195 2.54 -12.05 23.00
N SER A 196 2.93 -10.87 23.46
CA SER A 196 3.15 -9.70 22.61
C SER A 196 4.18 -9.99 21.53
N GLN A 197 5.32 -10.57 21.89
CA GLN A 197 6.35 -10.96 20.93
C GLN A 197 5.87 -12.04 19.94
N MET A 198 5.08 -13.01 20.40
CA MET A 198 4.49 -14.03 19.51
C MET A 198 3.54 -13.42 18.47
N HIS A 199 2.62 -12.55 18.89
CA HIS A 199 1.71 -11.87 17.96
C HIS A 199 2.43 -10.92 17.01
N TYR A 200 3.47 -10.22 17.47
CA TYR A 200 4.31 -9.39 16.59
C TYR A 200 5.02 -10.24 15.52
N ASN A 201 5.58 -11.39 15.91
CA ASN A 201 6.22 -12.31 14.98
C ASN A 201 5.20 -12.88 13.97
N ALA A 202 4.00 -13.24 14.42
CA ALA A 202 2.91 -13.69 13.55
C ALA A 202 2.50 -12.61 12.53
N PHE A 203 2.31 -11.37 12.99
CA PHE A 203 2.06 -10.20 12.14
C PHE A 203 3.13 -10.07 11.04
N MET A 204 4.42 -10.07 11.42
CA MET A 204 5.53 -9.95 10.47
C MET A 204 5.59 -11.11 9.49
N GLN A 205 5.38 -12.35 9.96
CA GLN A 205 5.42 -13.55 9.14
C GLN A 205 4.27 -13.62 8.15
N GLN A 206 3.04 -13.28 8.56
CA GLN A 206 1.88 -13.30 7.67
C GLN A 206 2.00 -12.21 6.60
N LEU A 207 2.45 -11.01 6.99
CA LEU A 207 2.61 -9.90 6.05
C LEU A 207 3.69 -10.18 4.99
N SER A 208 4.84 -10.72 5.41
CA SER A 208 5.95 -11.07 4.51
C SER A 208 5.69 -12.35 3.70
N GLY A 209 5.09 -13.37 4.31
CA GLY A 209 4.72 -14.62 3.65
C GLY A 209 3.70 -14.43 2.53
N LYS A 210 2.77 -13.47 2.70
CA LYS A 210 1.85 -13.08 1.63
C LYS A 210 2.61 -12.49 0.43
N ALA A 211 3.59 -11.61 0.65
CA ALA A 211 4.38 -11.03 -0.43
C ALA A 211 5.13 -12.10 -1.24
N GLN A 212 5.70 -13.12 -0.59
CA GLN A 212 6.34 -14.24 -1.26
C GLN A 212 5.35 -15.08 -2.09
N THR A 213 4.13 -15.28 -1.57
CA THR A 213 3.07 -16.02 -2.27
C THR A 213 2.57 -15.25 -3.48
N ASP A 214 2.33 -13.95 -3.33
CA ASP A 214 1.92 -13.05 -4.41
C ASP A 214 2.96 -13.04 -5.54
N GLN A 215 4.26 -13.00 -5.21
CA GLN A 215 5.32 -13.06 -6.21
C GLN A 215 5.36 -14.39 -6.97
N ARG A 216 5.09 -15.52 -6.28
CA ARG A 216 5.10 -16.86 -6.89
C ARG A 216 3.86 -17.17 -7.73
N THR A 217 2.71 -16.61 -7.35
CA THR A 217 1.42 -16.85 -8.00
C THR A 217 1.03 -15.73 -8.96
N SER A 218 1.86 -14.69 -9.06
CA SER A 218 1.69 -13.60 -10.02
C SER A 218 1.56 -14.17 -11.44
N PRO A 219 0.58 -13.72 -12.24
CA PRO A 219 0.51 -14.03 -13.67
C PRO A 219 1.76 -13.57 -14.44
N ASN A 220 2.53 -12.64 -13.87
CA ASN A 220 3.79 -12.14 -14.41
C ASN A 220 5.02 -12.86 -13.80
N ALA A 221 4.81 -13.88 -12.97
CA ALA A 221 5.92 -14.71 -12.48
C ALA A 221 6.58 -15.41 -13.67
N PRO A 222 7.93 -15.47 -13.74
CA PRO A 222 8.60 -16.24 -14.77
C PRO A 222 8.10 -17.69 -14.70
N ASP A 223 7.70 -18.27 -15.84
CA ASP A 223 7.24 -19.65 -15.93
C ASP A 223 8.36 -20.60 -15.46
N LEU A 224 8.26 -21.05 -14.22
CA LEU A 224 9.14 -22.05 -13.62
C LEU A 224 8.57 -23.47 -13.80
N SER A 225 7.48 -23.64 -14.55
CA SER A 225 6.99 -24.97 -14.87
C SER A 225 7.99 -25.62 -15.82
N SER A 226 8.78 -26.55 -15.28
CA SER A 226 9.53 -27.52 -16.07
C SER A 226 8.52 -28.45 -16.75
N ASN A 227 7.83 -27.95 -17.78
CA ASN A 227 7.02 -28.79 -18.64
C ASN A 227 8.01 -29.76 -19.32
N PRO A 228 7.93 -31.09 -19.07
CA PRO A 228 8.85 -32.01 -19.72
C PRO A 228 8.67 -31.86 -21.22
N GLN A 229 9.75 -31.48 -21.91
CA GLN A 229 9.77 -31.44 -23.36
C GLN A 229 9.30 -32.80 -23.86
N ARG A 230 8.13 -32.84 -24.49
CA ARG A 230 7.68 -34.04 -25.19
C ARG A 230 8.77 -34.39 -26.20
N ALA A 231 9.50 -35.47 -25.91
CA ALA A 231 10.43 -36.06 -26.85
C ALA A 231 9.65 -36.32 -28.13
N ARG A 232 10.05 -35.65 -29.22
CA ARG A 232 9.56 -35.97 -30.55
C ARG A 232 10.13 -37.36 -30.89
N ALA A 233 9.26 -38.36 -30.91
CA ALA A 233 9.51 -39.63 -31.58
C ALA A 233 9.35 -39.45 -33.09
#